data_AF-A0A370T9B4-F1
#
_entry.id   AF-A0A370T9B4-F1
#
_cell.length_a   1.000
_cell.length_b   1.000
_cell.length_c   1.000
_cell.angle_alpha   90.00
_cell.angle_beta   90.00
_cell.angle_gamma   90.00
#
_symmetry.space_group_name_H-M   'P 1'
#
loop_
_entity.id
_entity.type
_entity.pdbx_description
1 polymer ?
#
loop_
_entity_poly.entity_id
_entity_poly.type
_entity_poly.pdbx_seq_one_letter_code
_entity_poly.pdbx_strand_id
1 'polypeptide(L)'
;MSVKPTRRLTRPALFITTTQKMLRAAQILSIPVYVTTQNRARLGETCSELLPLLNSAVEDVDKKYFSMWLPEITRHFKFSSEIVIVGIESHICVTQTAIDALREGHKVYVLADGVSSCNKEEVGIALDRLRAAGAIVTTSESWIYECMGDAGIPEFRDIAGLVKEYNGKTKDVLGTLLSKM
;
A
#
# COMPACT_ATOMS: atom_id res chain seq x y z
N MET A 1 -19.96 -2.03 -6.26
CA MET A 1 -21.13 -2.05 -5.36
C MET A 1 -21.05 -0.80 -4.53
N SER A 2 -22.06 0.09 -4.57
CA SER A 2 -22.19 1.09 -3.52
C SER A 2 -22.23 0.31 -2.20
N VAL A 3 -21.23 0.51 -1.35
CA VAL A 3 -21.16 -0.16 -0.05
C VAL A 3 -22.32 0.41 0.74
N LYS A 4 -23.46 -0.29 0.70
CA LYS A 4 -24.56 -0.05 1.63
C LYS A 4 -23.98 -0.09 3.05
N PRO A 5 -24.49 0.69 4.01
CA PRO A 5 -23.87 0.91 5.33
C PRO A 5 -23.76 -0.34 6.23
N THR A 6 -24.05 -1.54 5.73
CA THR A 6 -24.22 -2.78 6.48
C THR A 6 -23.02 -3.73 6.44
N ARG A 7 -21.94 -3.38 5.74
CA ARG A 7 -20.61 -3.99 5.96
C ARG A 7 -19.56 -2.90 6.11
N ARG A 8 -19.63 -2.15 7.22
CA ARG A 8 -18.43 -1.46 7.71
C ARG A 8 -17.36 -2.52 7.86
N LEU A 9 -16.20 -2.33 7.22
CA LEU A 9 -14.95 -2.98 7.66
C LEU A 9 -14.97 -2.86 9.18
N THR A 10 -14.92 -3.98 9.89
CA THR A 10 -15.12 -3.98 11.36
C THR A 10 -14.06 -3.15 12.09
N ARG A 11 -12.98 -2.75 11.38
CA ARG A 11 -12.10 -1.62 11.68
C ARG A 11 -11.58 -0.95 10.39
N PRO A 12 -12.17 0.17 9.90
CA PRO A 12 -11.71 0.86 8.68
C PRO A 12 -10.29 1.49 8.81
N ALA A 13 -9.76 1.59 10.03
CA ALA A 13 -8.68 2.53 10.37
C ALA A 13 -7.24 2.02 10.17
N LEU A 14 -7.04 0.70 10.00
CA LEU A 14 -5.71 0.12 10.19
C LEU A 14 -4.80 0.27 8.96
N PHE A 15 -5.26 -0.13 7.77
CA PHE A 15 -4.46 0.06 6.56
C PHE A 15 -4.27 1.55 6.23
N ILE A 16 -5.26 2.40 6.51
CA ILE A 16 -5.17 3.87 6.33
C ILE A 16 -3.99 4.42 7.12
N THR A 17 -3.81 3.97 8.36
CA THR A 17 -2.70 4.41 9.22
C THR A 17 -1.34 4.07 8.62
N THR A 18 -1.18 2.84 8.11
CA THR A 18 0.04 2.44 7.41
C THR A 18 0.22 3.23 6.12
N THR A 19 -0.84 3.46 5.35
CA THR A 19 -0.78 4.29 4.14
C THR A 19 -0.35 5.72 4.45
N GLN A 20 -0.84 6.34 5.53
CA GLN A 20 -0.38 7.67 5.97
C GLN A 20 1.12 7.68 6.29
N LYS A 21 1.60 6.66 7.02
CA LYS A 21 3.03 6.49 7.32
C LYS A 21 3.85 6.38 6.03
N MET A 22 3.40 5.55 5.09
CA MET A 22 4.08 5.34 3.82
C MET A 22 4.10 6.57 2.93
N LEU A 23 3.01 7.34 2.87
CA LEU A 23 2.97 8.59 2.10
C LEU A 23 3.93 9.63 2.67
N ARG A 24 4.02 9.76 4.00
CA ARG A 24 4.99 10.65 4.65
C ARG A 24 6.43 10.18 4.45
N ALA A 25 6.68 8.88 4.53
CA ALA A 25 8.00 8.31 4.24
C ALA A 25 8.39 8.56 2.78
N ALA A 26 7.46 8.39 1.83
CA ALA A 26 7.69 8.66 0.42
C ALA A 26 8.02 10.13 0.16
N GLN A 27 7.37 11.08 0.85
CA GLN A 27 7.71 12.50 0.76
C GLN A 27 9.13 12.79 1.27
N ILE A 28 9.50 12.24 2.42
CA ILE A 28 10.84 12.43 3.01
C ILE A 28 11.93 11.84 2.09
N LEU A 29 11.69 10.64 1.56
CA LEU A 29 12.64 9.91 0.72
C LEU A 29 12.53 10.28 -0.78
N SER A 30 11.71 11.27 -1.14
CA SER A 30 11.46 11.68 -2.52
C SER A 30 11.05 10.53 -3.46
N ILE A 31 10.24 9.59 -2.95
CA ILE A 31 9.74 8.43 -3.70
C ILE A 31 8.44 8.81 -4.44
N PRO A 32 8.33 8.57 -5.76
CA PRO A 32 7.12 8.83 -6.53
C PRO A 32 5.90 8.06 -5.99
N VAL A 33 4.76 8.75 -5.85
CA VAL A 33 3.49 8.17 -5.40
C VAL A 33 2.48 8.15 -6.55
N TYR A 34 1.83 7.00 -6.75
CA TYR A 34 0.78 6.80 -7.73
C TYR A 34 -0.50 6.35 -7.04
N VAL A 35 -1.63 6.99 -7.35
CA VAL A 35 -2.91 6.75 -6.69
C VAL A 35 -3.93 6.30 -7.74
N THR A 36 -4.79 5.36 -7.35
CA THR A 36 -5.96 5.02 -8.15
C THR A 36 -7.20 4.89 -7.28
N THR A 37 -8.35 5.29 -7.81
CA THR A 37 -9.68 4.93 -7.28
C THR A 37 -10.35 3.91 -8.19
N GLN A 38 -11.26 3.11 -7.64
CA GLN A 38 -12.00 2.11 -8.41
C GLN A 38 -13.43 2.58 -8.63
N ASN A 39 -13.78 3.03 -9.84
CA ASN A 39 -15.11 3.53 -10.17
C ASN A 39 -15.61 4.53 -9.12
N ARG A 40 -14.88 5.64 -9.01
CA ARG A 40 -15.06 6.75 -8.06
C ARG A 40 -16.51 7.18 -7.93
N ALA A 41 -17.22 7.31 -9.05
CA ALA A 41 -18.65 7.66 -9.07
C ALA A 41 -19.55 6.69 -8.28
N ARG A 42 -19.15 5.42 -8.13
CA ARG A 42 -19.93 4.38 -7.43
C ARG A 42 -19.36 4.00 -6.07
N LEU A 43 -18.03 4.02 -5.90
CA LEU A 43 -17.36 3.58 -4.67
C LEU A 43 -16.91 4.73 -3.77
N GLY A 44 -16.96 5.97 -4.27
CA GLY A 44 -16.50 7.15 -3.56
C GLY A 44 -15.06 7.53 -3.88
N GLU A 45 -14.68 8.67 -3.32
CA GLU A 45 -13.32 9.21 -3.41
C GLU A 45 -12.33 8.45 -2.53
N THR A 46 -11.04 8.72 -2.73
CA THR A 46 -10.01 8.40 -1.74
C THR A 46 -10.40 9.02 -0.38
N CYS A 47 -10.20 8.26 0.70
CA CYS A 47 -10.64 8.69 2.03
C CYS A 47 -9.96 10.00 2.47
N SER A 48 -10.71 10.84 3.19
CA SER A 48 -10.28 12.21 3.54
C SER A 48 -9.03 12.25 4.40
N GLU A 49 -8.75 11.19 5.14
CA GLU A 49 -7.52 11.02 5.95
C GLU A 49 -6.24 10.94 5.13
N LEU A 50 -6.35 10.61 3.82
CA LEU A 50 -5.21 10.50 2.92
C LEU A 50 -5.08 11.72 1.99
N LEU A 51 -6.18 12.38 1.64
CA LEU A 51 -6.17 13.50 0.68
C LEU A 51 -5.08 14.56 0.93
N PRO A 52 -4.84 15.04 2.17
CA PRO A 52 -3.81 16.04 2.43
C PRO A 52 -2.38 15.59 2.09
N LEU A 53 -2.14 14.27 2.06
CA LEU A 53 -0.84 13.67 1.78
C LEU A 53 -0.64 13.35 0.29
N LEU A 54 -1.68 13.50 -0.54
CA LEU A 54 -1.67 13.14 -1.96
C LEU A 54 -1.47 14.31 -2.90
N ASN A 55 -1.26 15.53 -2.38
CA ASN A 55 -1.00 16.72 -3.20
C ASN A 55 0.26 16.58 -4.09
N SER A 56 1.19 15.71 -3.70
CA SER A 56 2.43 15.41 -4.44
C SER A 56 2.36 14.10 -5.23
N ALA A 57 1.18 13.48 -5.37
CA ALA A 57 1.03 12.29 -6.19
C ALA A 57 1.34 12.62 -7.66
N VAL A 58 2.09 11.74 -8.32
CA VAL A 58 2.45 11.87 -9.73
C VAL A 58 1.22 11.63 -10.62
N GLU A 59 0.37 10.68 -10.22
CA GLU A 59 -0.88 10.36 -10.91
C GLU A 59 -1.99 10.07 -9.88
N ASP A 60 -3.21 10.47 -10.21
CA ASP A 60 -4.46 10.09 -9.53
C ASP A 60 -5.51 9.67 -10.57
N VAL A 61 -5.65 8.36 -10.77
CA VAL A 61 -6.43 7.79 -11.87
C VAL A 61 -7.67 7.04 -11.35
N ASP A 62 -8.86 7.44 -11.79
CA ASP A 62 -10.07 6.61 -11.60
C ASP A 62 -10.11 5.50 -12.65
N LYS A 63 -10.27 4.26 -12.20
CA LYS A 63 -10.21 3.08 -13.08
C LYS A 63 -11.39 2.14 -12.89
N LYS A 64 -11.69 1.40 -13.95
CA LYS A 64 -12.60 0.24 -13.91
C LYS A 64 -11.85 -1.09 -13.88
N TYR A 65 -10.64 -1.13 -14.43
CA TYR A 65 -9.76 -2.30 -14.40
C TYR A 65 -9.26 -2.54 -12.98
N PHE A 66 -9.15 -3.80 -12.53
CA PHE A 66 -8.78 -4.10 -11.15
C PHE A 66 -7.31 -3.80 -10.84
N SER A 67 -6.41 -4.16 -11.76
CA SER A 67 -5.00 -3.81 -11.66
C SER A 67 -4.78 -2.30 -11.82
N MET A 68 -3.81 -1.74 -11.12
CA MET A 68 -3.32 -0.36 -11.32
C MET A 68 -2.35 -0.25 -12.50
N TRP A 69 -2.03 -1.37 -13.16
CA TRP A 69 -1.07 -1.45 -14.25
C TRP A 69 -1.61 -0.89 -15.57
N LEU A 70 -1.95 0.40 -15.55
CA LEU A 70 -2.54 1.16 -16.64
C LEU A 70 -1.47 1.98 -17.39
N PRO A 71 -1.68 2.34 -18.67
CA PRO A 71 -0.72 3.16 -19.43
C PRO A 71 -0.31 4.48 -18.72
N GLU A 72 -1.25 5.15 -18.05
CA GLU A 72 -1.04 6.38 -17.30
C GLU A 72 -0.01 6.22 -16.18
N ILE A 73 0.01 5.03 -15.56
CA ILE A 73 0.86 4.67 -14.44
C ILE A 73 2.17 4.06 -14.94
N THR A 74 2.06 3.05 -15.80
CA THR A 74 3.19 2.23 -16.28
C THR A 74 4.23 3.00 -17.08
N ARG A 75 3.84 4.09 -17.76
CA ARG A 75 4.76 4.98 -18.49
C ARG A 75 5.87 5.58 -17.63
N HIS A 76 5.70 5.60 -16.30
CA HIS A 76 6.67 6.16 -15.37
C HIS A 76 7.69 5.13 -14.85
N PHE A 77 7.46 3.84 -15.07
CA PHE A 77 8.32 2.77 -14.57
C PHE A 77 9.36 2.38 -15.62
N LYS A 78 10.58 2.10 -15.15
CA LYS A 78 11.67 1.56 -15.97
C LYS A 78 11.82 0.08 -15.67
N PHE A 79 12.43 -0.68 -16.60
CA PHE A 79 12.72 -2.10 -16.36
C PHE A 79 13.39 -2.30 -15.00
N SER A 80 12.95 -3.31 -14.26
CA SER A 80 13.45 -3.65 -12.92
C SER A 80 13.27 -2.57 -11.84
N SER A 81 12.35 -1.61 -12.00
CA SER A 81 11.94 -0.74 -10.88
C SER A 81 11.47 -1.54 -9.67
N GLU A 82 11.69 -0.99 -8.48
CA GLU A 82 11.15 -1.50 -7.21
C GLU A 82 9.82 -0.80 -6.89
N ILE A 83 8.81 -1.57 -6.50
CA ILE A 83 7.43 -1.08 -6.36
C ILE A 83 6.86 -1.55 -5.04
N VAL A 84 6.44 -0.61 -4.19
CA VAL A 84 5.77 -0.90 -2.93
C VAL A 84 4.27 -0.66 -3.04
N ILE A 85 3.46 -1.61 -2.57
CA ILE A 85 2.01 -1.57 -2.70
C ILE A 85 1.35 -1.55 -1.31
N VAL A 86 0.42 -0.61 -1.14
CA VAL A 86 -0.54 -0.50 -0.03
C VAL A 86 -1.95 -0.26 -0.59
N GLY A 87 -2.98 -0.56 0.20
CA GLY A 87 -4.37 -0.30 -0.16
C GLY A 87 -5.26 -1.54 -0.17
N ILE A 88 -6.39 -1.43 -0.86
CA ILE A 88 -7.46 -2.45 -0.87
C ILE A 88 -8.01 -2.67 -2.28
N GLU A 89 -8.57 -3.84 -2.59
CA GLU A 89 -8.62 -5.05 -1.76
C GLU A 89 -7.41 -5.95 -2.00
N SER A 90 -6.88 -6.56 -0.93
CA SER A 90 -5.66 -7.38 -0.96
C SER A 90 -5.76 -8.49 -2.00
N HIS A 91 -6.93 -9.16 -2.07
CA HIS A 91 -7.18 -10.30 -2.94
C HIS A 91 -7.63 -9.93 -4.37
N ILE A 92 -7.92 -8.65 -4.64
CA ILE A 92 -8.40 -8.17 -5.94
C ILE A 92 -7.38 -7.21 -6.58
N CYS A 93 -7.48 -5.92 -6.28
CA CYS A 93 -6.71 -4.87 -6.94
C CYS A 93 -5.23 -4.98 -6.60
N VAL A 94 -4.88 -5.18 -5.32
CA VAL A 94 -3.48 -5.34 -4.89
C VAL A 94 -2.87 -6.57 -5.55
N THR A 95 -3.56 -7.72 -5.48
CA THR A 95 -3.05 -8.97 -6.06
C THR A 95 -2.84 -8.86 -7.57
N GLN A 96 -3.81 -8.35 -8.32
CA GLN A 96 -3.69 -8.23 -9.78
C GLN A 96 -2.61 -7.23 -10.18
N THR A 97 -2.51 -6.10 -9.46
CA THR A 97 -1.44 -5.10 -9.68
C THR A 97 -0.05 -5.70 -9.46
N ALA A 98 0.14 -6.41 -8.35
CA ALA A 98 1.41 -7.04 -8.03
C ALA A 98 1.81 -8.10 -9.06
N ILE A 99 0.86 -8.94 -9.49
CA ILE A 99 1.12 -9.97 -10.51
C ILE A 99 1.49 -9.36 -11.86
N ASP A 100 0.78 -8.30 -12.29
CA ASP A 100 1.10 -7.63 -13.56
C ASP A 100 2.48 -6.96 -13.51
N ALA A 101 2.79 -6.27 -12.41
CA ALA A 101 4.11 -5.67 -12.20
C ALA A 101 5.25 -6.72 -12.20
N LEU A 102 5.05 -7.86 -11.54
CA LEU A 102 6.02 -8.97 -11.55
C LEU A 102 6.23 -9.54 -12.96
N ARG A 103 5.16 -9.66 -13.76
CA ARG A 103 5.24 -10.16 -15.15
C ARG A 103 6.05 -9.25 -16.06
N GLU A 104 6.00 -7.94 -15.82
CA GLU A 104 6.82 -6.95 -16.51
C GLU A 104 8.27 -6.86 -15.98
N GLY A 105 8.65 -7.73 -15.03
CA GLY A 105 10.02 -7.84 -14.53
C GLY A 105 10.38 -6.84 -13.44
N HIS A 106 9.40 -6.27 -12.74
CA HIS A 106 9.64 -5.40 -11.59
C HIS A 106 9.80 -6.18 -10.29
N LYS A 107 10.50 -5.59 -9.33
CA LYS A 107 10.58 -6.11 -7.97
C LYS A 107 9.43 -5.53 -7.15
N VAL A 108 8.55 -6.40 -6.66
CA VAL A 108 7.30 -5.97 -6.02
C VAL A 108 7.31 -6.28 -4.54
N TYR A 109 7.01 -5.27 -3.74
CA TYR A 109 6.82 -5.34 -2.30
C TYR A 109 5.34 -5.12 -1.97
N VAL A 110 4.79 -6.00 -1.14
CA VAL A 110 3.41 -5.87 -0.63
C VAL A 110 3.50 -5.77 0.88
N LEU A 111 3.05 -4.63 1.43
CA LEU A 111 3.13 -4.38 2.86
C LEU A 111 1.93 -5.02 3.55
N ALA A 112 2.17 -6.09 4.30
CA ALA A 112 1.13 -6.87 4.98
C ALA A 112 0.29 -6.01 5.94
N ASP A 113 0.92 -5.04 6.60
CA ASP A 113 0.29 -4.05 7.49
C ASP A 113 -0.32 -2.86 6.73
N GLY A 114 -0.11 -2.76 5.42
CA GLY A 114 -0.64 -1.72 4.54
C GLY A 114 -1.76 -2.18 3.61
N VAL A 115 -2.19 -3.45 3.71
CA VAL A 115 -3.26 -4.00 2.86
C VAL A 115 -4.39 -4.59 3.67
N SER A 116 -5.59 -4.62 3.08
CA SER A 116 -6.78 -5.21 3.72
C SER A 116 -7.80 -5.67 2.69
N SER A 117 -8.83 -6.39 3.15
CA SER A 117 -9.96 -6.87 2.35
C SER A 117 -11.25 -6.78 3.15
N CYS A 118 -12.40 -6.80 2.46
CA CYS A 118 -13.69 -6.79 3.13
C CYS A 118 -13.91 -8.04 4.02
N ASN A 119 -13.35 -9.19 3.63
CA ASN A 119 -13.24 -10.38 4.47
C ASN A 119 -11.78 -10.53 4.94
N LYS A 120 -11.57 -10.65 6.25
CA LYS A 120 -10.20 -10.70 6.82
C LYS A 120 -9.45 -11.96 6.43
N GLU A 121 -10.15 -13.07 6.24
CA GLU A 121 -9.59 -14.37 5.87
C GLU A 121 -8.93 -14.32 4.48
N GLU A 122 -9.41 -13.44 3.59
CA GLU A 122 -8.83 -13.25 2.25
C GLU A 122 -7.47 -12.55 2.30
N VAL A 123 -7.15 -11.84 3.38
CA VAL A 123 -5.87 -11.12 3.50
C VAL A 123 -4.71 -12.11 3.54
N GLY A 124 -4.73 -13.09 4.45
CA GLY A 124 -3.68 -14.10 4.56
C GLY A 124 -3.51 -14.91 3.27
N ILE A 125 -4.63 -15.37 2.70
CA ILE A 125 -4.64 -16.15 1.46
C ILE A 125 -4.03 -15.34 0.29
N ALA A 126 -4.39 -14.06 0.16
CA ALA A 126 -3.83 -13.19 -0.88
C ALA A 126 -2.33 -12.96 -0.69
N LEU A 127 -1.89 -12.72 0.54
CA LEU A 127 -0.48 -12.51 0.85
C LEU A 127 0.34 -13.77 0.56
N ASP A 128 -0.14 -14.97 0.93
CA ASP A 128 0.54 -16.23 0.63
C ASP A 128 0.62 -16.51 -0.87
N ARG A 129 -0.47 -16.24 -1.60
CA ARG A 129 -0.48 -16.32 -3.06
C ARG A 129 0.56 -15.37 -3.67
N LEU A 130 0.67 -14.14 -3.16
CA LEU A 130 1.62 -13.15 -3.67
C LEU A 130 3.08 -13.53 -3.37
N ARG A 131 3.36 -14.09 -2.19
CA ARG A 131 4.67 -14.70 -1.89
C ARG A 131 5.02 -15.78 -2.92
N ALA A 132 4.10 -16.71 -3.16
CA ALA A 132 4.30 -17.80 -4.11
C ALA A 132 4.47 -17.30 -5.57
N ALA A 133 3.88 -16.16 -5.91
CA ALA A 133 4.04 -15.52 -7.22
C ALA A 133 5.38 -14.76 -7.38
N GLY A 134 6.15 -14.56 -6.31
CA GLY A 134 7.44 -13.86 -6.34
C GLY A 134 7.43 -12.44 -5.76
N ALA A 135 6.30 -11.96 -5.21
CA ALA A 135 6.30 -10.70 -4.47
C ALA A 135 6.96 -10.86 -3.10
N ILE A 136 7.68 -9.82 -2.67
CA ILE A 136 8.22 -9.73 -1.32
C ILE A 136 7.10 -9.23 -0.41
N VAL A 137 6.53 -10.11 0.40
CA VAL A 137 5.57 -9.72 1.44
C VAL A 137 6.32 -9.40 2.72
N THR A 138 6.29 -8.13 3.11
CA THR A 138 7.01 -7.58 4.27
C THR A 138 6.11 -6.62 5.07
N THR A 139 6.66 -5.88 6.03
CA THR A 139 5.96 -4.81 6.76
C THR A 139 6.47 -3.44 6.35
N SER A 140 5.66 -2.41 6.57
CA SER A 140 6.02 -1.03 6.25
C SER A 140 7.32 -0.58 6.91
N GLU A 141 7.56 -0.94 8.18
CA GLU A 141 8.79 -0.56 8.88
C GLU A 141 10.01 -1.28 8.29
N SER A 142 9.91 -2.59 8.05
CA SER A 142 11.00 -3.36 7.42
C SER A 142 11.34 -2.80 6.05
N TRP A 143 10.34 -2.50 5.22
CA TRP A 143 10.56 -1.94 3.89
C TRP A 143 11.18 -0.53 3.94
N ILE A 144 10.73 0.34 4.86
CA ILE A 144 11.29 1.70 4.99
C ILE A 144 12.80 1.64 5.26
N TYR A 145 13.25 0.76 6.17
CA TYR A 145 14.67 0.60 6.46
C TYR A 145 15.44 -0.10 5.34
N GLU A 146 14.83 -1.09 4.67
CA GLU A 146 15.42 -1.73 3.48
C GLU A 146 15.62 -0.72 2.34
N CYS A 147 14.64 0.16 2.11
CA CYS A 147 14.67 1.20 1.08
C CYS A 147 15.76 2.24 1.34
N MET A 148 16.00 2.61 2.60
CA MET A 148 17.07 3.55 2.95
C MET A 148 18.45 2.93 2.80
N GLY A 149 18.62 1.66 3.20
CA GLY A 149 19.87 0.90 3.11
C GLY A 149 21.00 1.36 4.05
N ASP A 150 21.02 2.62 4.47
CA ASP A 150 22.04 3.21 5.34
C ASP A 150 21.43 4.24 6.31
N ALA A 151 21.85 4.21 7.57
CA ALA A 151 21.48 5.18 8.59
C ALA A 151 22.28 6.50 8.49
N GLY A 152 23.30 6.56 7.62
CA GLY A 152 24.11 7.74 7.35
C GLY A 152 23.49 8.76 6.39
N ILE A 153 22.35 8.45 5.76
CA ILE A 153 21.70 9.37 4.80
C ILE A 153 21.07 10.58 5.51
N PRO A 154 20.99 11.76 4.86
CA PRO A 154 20.39 12.96 5.44
C PRO A 154 18.96 12.77 5.98
N GLU A 155 18.17 11.93 5.32
CA GLU A 155 16.76 11.68 5.59
C GLU A 155 16.54 10.78 6.82
N PHE A 156 17.57 10.08 7.29
CA PHE A 156 17.44 9.03 8.32
C PHE A 156 16.79 9.54 9.59
N ARG A 157 17.19 10.73 10.08
CA ARG A 157 16.66 11.29 11.33
C ARG A 157 15.16 11.55 11.24
N ASP A 158 14.69 12.03 10.09
CA ASP A 158 13.29 12.36 9.88
C ASP A 158 12.45 11.09 9.72
N ILE A 159 13.00 10.06 9.05
CA ILE A 159 12.39 8.72 8.99
C ILE A 159 12.34 8.05 10.37
N ALA A 160 13.43 8.07 11.14
CA ALA A 160 13.44 7.51 12.49
C ALA A 160 12.43 8.22 13.41
N GLY A 161 12.29 9.54 13.27
CA GLY A 161 11.24 10.32 13.92
C GLY A 161 9.83 9.87 13.53
N LEU A 162 9.60 9.66 12.23
CA LEU A 162 8.32 9.17 11.70
C LEU A 162 8.00 7.76 12.21
N VAL A 163 8.95 6.82 12.17
CA VAL A 163 8.78 5.45 12.69
C VAL A 163 8.41 5.49 14.18
N LYS A 164 9.13 6.32 14.97
CA LYS A 164 8.83 6.51 16.39
C LYS A 164 7.42 7.08 16.62
N GLU A 165 6.99 8.07 15.83
CA GLU A 165 5.65 8.66 15.91
C GLU A 165 4.55 7.59 15.70
N TYR A 166 4.79 6.64 14.80
CA TYR A 166 3.83 5.59 14.45
C TYR A 166 3.96 4.28 15.23
N ASN A 167 4.91 4.15 16.17
CA ASN A 167 5.21 2.89 16.84
C ASN A 167 3.97 2.25 17.48
N GLY A 168 3.24 3.00 18.32
CA GLY A 168 2.02 2.49 18.98
C GLY A 168 0.95 2.05 17.99
N LYS A 169 0.71 2.85 16.94
CA LYS A 169 -0.27 2.50 15.91
C LYS A 169 0.17 1.30 15.07
N THR A 170 1.46 1.19 14.77
CA THR A 170 2.03 0.04 14.04
C THR A 170 1.83 -1.25 14.83
N LYS A 171 2.05 -1.20 16.16
CA LYS A 171 1.75 -2.32 17.06
C LYS A 171 0.27 -2.73 17.00
N ASP A 172 -0.64 -1.76 17.00
CA ASP A 172 -2.08 -2.03 16.89
C ASP A 172 -2.46 -2.68 15.55
N VAL A 173 -1.89 -2.19 14.44
CA VAL A 173 -2.10 -2.76 13.10
C VAL A 173 -1.58 -4.20 13.04
N LEU A 174 -0.32 -4.43 13.43
CA LEU A 174 0.30 -5.76 13.40
C LEU A 174 -0.40 -6.76 14.33
N GLY A 175 -0.90 -6.31 15.48
CA GLY A 175 -1.68 -7.14 16.39
C GLY A 175 -2.93 -7.74 15.72
N THR A 176 -3.49 -7.09 14.71
CA THR A 176 -4.63 -7.64 13.96
C THR A 176 -4.22 -8.73 12.97
N LEU A 177 -3.04 -8.61 12.35
CA LEU A 177 -2.50 -9.63 11.45
C LEU A 177 -2.20 -10.93 12.21
N LEU A 178 -1.63 -10.81 13.42
CA LEU A 178 -1.23 -11.96 14.23
C LEU A 178 -2.39 -12.62 14.99
N SER A 179 -3.55 -11.98 15.06
CA SER A 179 -4.63 -12.45 15.94
C SER A 179 -5.28 -13.79 15.51
N LYS A 180 -4.95 -14.34 14.33
CA LYS A 180 -5.46 -15.64 13.83
C LYS A 180 -4.54 -16.31 12.79
N MET A 181 -3.24 -16.41 13.06
CA MET A 181 -2.43 -17.50 12.49
C MET A 181 -2.53 -18.71 13.40
#